data_AF-A0A553Q3G3-F1
#
_entry.id   AF-A0A553Q3G3-F1
#
_cell.length_a   1.000
_cell.length_b   1.000
_cell.length_c   1.000
_cell.angle_alpha   90.00
_cell.angle_beta   90.00
_cell.angle_gamma   90.00
#
_symmetry.space_group_name_H-M   'P 1'
#
loop_
_entity.id
_entity.type
_entity.pdbx_description
1 polymer ?
#
loop_
_entity_poly.entity_id
_entity_poly.type
_entity_poly.pdbx_seq_one_letter_code
_entity_poly.pdbx_strand_id
1 'polypeptide(L)'
;MGYIMGKAEGSVAREEWHGHVTALSVAPEFRRLGLAAKLMEMLEEISERKGGFFVDLFVRVSNQVAVNMYKQLGYSVYRTVIEYYSASNGEPDEDAYDMRKALSRDTEKKSIIPLPHPVRPEDIE
;
A
#
# COMPACT_ATOMS: atom_id res chain seq x y z
N MET A 1 -12.95 -15.55 -7.94
CA MET A 1 -13.22 -14.95 -6.63
C MET A 1 -12.01 -14.12 -6.21
N GLY A 2 -12.23 -13.04 -5.46
CA GLY A 2 -11.16 -12.18 -4.94
C GLY A 2 -11.62 -11.50 -3.66
N TYR A 3 -10.67 -11.04 -2.85
CA TYR A 3 -10.94 -10.38 -1.58
C TYR A 3 -9.93 -9.27 -1.32
N ILE A 4 -10.34 -8.32 -0.48
CA ILE A 4 -9.47 -7.28 0.08
C ILE A 4 -9.72 -7.19 1.59
N MET A 5 -8.65 -6.97 2.35
CA MET A 5 -8.68 -6.72 3.78
C MET A 5 -7.79 -5.51 4.07
N GLY A 6 -8.28 -4.64 4.94
CA GLY A 6 -7.52 -3.50 5.42
C GLY A 6 -8.02 -2.97 6.74
N LYS A 7 -7.28 -2.03 7.30
CA LYS A 7 -7.55 -1.34 8.56
C LYS A 7 -7.41 0.17 8.38
N ALA A 8 -7.91 0.94 9.33
CA ALA A 8 -7.60 2.37 9.43
C ALA A 8 -6.69 2.57 10.64
N GLU A 9 -5.59 3.27 10.46
CA GLU A 9 -4.57 3.45 11.50
C GLU A 9 -3.83 4.79 11.39
N GLY A 10 -2.91 5.04 12.33
CA GLY A 10 -2.13 6.27 12.43
C GLY A 10 -2.79 7.35 13.30
N SER A 11 -2.25 8.57 13.24
CA SER A 11 -2.67 9.70 14.08
C SER A 11 -3.21 10.86 13.26
N VAL A 12 -4.39 11.37 13.63
CA VAL A 12 -4.96 12.58 13.00
C VAL A 12 -4.07 13.80 13.27
N ALA A 13 -3.49 13.91 14.46
CA ALA A 13 -2.66 15.06 14.86
C ALA A 13 -1.33 15.14 14.10
N ARG A 14 -0.85 14.02 13.57
CA ARG A 14 0.38 13.93 12.78
C ARG A 14 0.14 13.89 11.27
N GLU A 15 -1.11 14.07 10.82
CA GLU A 15 -1.52 13.89 9.42
C GLU A 15 -1.24 12.47 8.87
N GLU A 16 -1.20 11.47 9.77
CA GLU A 16 -0.88 10.07 9.48
C GLU A 16 -2.10 9.16 9.53
N TRP A 17 -3.31 9.68 9.79
CA TRP A 17 -4.53 8.85 9.78
C TRP A 17 -4.83 8.37 8.35
N HIS A 18 -4.76 7.06 8.10
CA HIS A 18 -4.85 6.49 6.74
C HIS A 18 -5.53 5.13 6.73
N GLY A 19 -5.85 4.64 5.53
CA GLY A 19 -6.25 3.25 5.32
C GLY A 19 -5.06 2.40 4.89
N HIS A 20 -4.87 1.24 5.51
CA HIS A 20 -3.80 0.31 5.16
C HIS A 20 -4.36 -0.96 4.53
N VAL A 21 -3.88 -1.31 3.33
CA VAL A 21 -4.23 -2.57 2.67
C VAL A 21 -3.35 -3.70 3.20
N THR A 22 -3.94 -4.56 4.03
CA THR A 22 -3.25 -5.70 4.63
C THR A 22 -3.13 -6.87 3.65
N ALA A 23 -4.17 -7.13 2.86
CA ALA A 23 -4.16 -8.19 1.87
C ALA A 23 -5.12 -7.90 0.72
N LEU A 24 -4.68 -8.19 -0.50
CA LEU A 24 -5.49 -8.18 -1.70
C LEU A 24 -5.12 -9.41 -2.53
N SER A 25 -6.11 -10.23 -2.89
CA SER A 25 -5.88 -11.38 -3.74
C SER A 25 -7.04 -11.63 -4.69
N VAL A 26 -6.70 -12.06 -5.90
CA VAL A 26 -7.64 -12.48 -6.93
C VAL A 26 -7.19 -13.83 -7.46
N ALA A 27 -8.10 -14.81 -7.42
CA ALA A 27 -7.88 -16.15 -7.95
C ALA A 27 -7.46 -16.07 -9.44
N PRO A 28 -6.48 -16.88 -9.90
CA PRO A 28 -5.89 -16.78 -11.24
C PRO A 28 -6.91 -16.67 -12.37
N GLU A 29 -7.93 -17.51 -12.34
CA GLU A 29 -9.00 -17.60 -13.35
C GLU A 29 -9.95 -16.39 -13.37
N PHE A 30 -9.81 -15.44 -12.42
CA PHE A 30 -10.55 -14.17 -12.37
C PHE A 30 -9.65 -12.93 -12.50
N ARG A 31 -8.36 -13.11 -12.82
CA ARG A 31 -7.43 -12.00 -13.04
C ARG A 31 -7.69 -11.32 -14.39
N ARG A 32 -7.18 -10.09 -14.55
CA ARG A 32 -7.32 -9.27 -15.77
C ARG A 32 -8.76 -8.84 -16.12
N LEU A 33 -9.72 -9.11 -15.24
CA LEU A 33 -11.12 -8.65 -15.34
C LEU A 33 -11.39 -7.34 -14.57
N GLY A 34 -10.35 -6.67 -14.07
CA GLY A 34 -10.49 -5.44 -13.28
C GLY A 34 -10.92 -5.64 -11.81
N LEU A 35 -11.07 -6.88 -11.34
CA LEU A 35 -11.56 -7.15 -9.98
C LEU A 35 -10.68 -6.55 -8.87
N ALA A 36 -9.35 -6.62 -9.01
CA ALA A 36 -8.43 -6.02 -8.04
C ALA A 36 -8.59 -4.50 -7.96
N ALA A 37 -8.76 -3.83 -9.11
CA ALA A 37 -9.01 -2.39 -9.15
C ALA A 37 -10.33 -2.03 -8.46
N LYS A 38 -11.38 -2.83 -8.68
CA LYS A 38 -12.69 -2.61 -8.02
C LYS A 38 -12.63 -2.80 -6.50
N LEU A 39 -11.87 -3.81 -6.04
CA LEU A 39 -11.64 -4.04 -4.61
C LEU A 39 -10.87 -2.89 -3.96
N MET A 40 -9.83 -2.38 -4.64
CA MET A 40 -9.07 -1.21 -4.19
C MET A 40 -9.94 0.05 -4.12
N GLU A 41 -10.71 0.33 -5.17
CA GLU A 41 -11.64 1.47 -5.22
C GLU A 41 -12.60 1.48 -4.01
N MET A 42 -13.19 0.31 -3.66
CA MET A 42 -14.07 0.22 -2.49
C MET A 42 -13.34 0.52 -1.17
N LEU A 43 -12.10 0.06 -1.01
CA LEU A 43 -11.31 0.35 0.19
C LEU A 43 -10.93 1.83 0.25
N GLU A 44 -10.54 2.43 -0.88
CA GLU A 44 -10.25 3.86 -1.00
C GLU A 44 -11.48 4.71 -0.63
N GLU A 45 -12.67 4.37 -1.14
CA GLU A 45 -13.92 5.04 -0.76
C GLU A 45 -14.23 4.94 0.74
N ILE A 46 -13.98 3.79 1.36
CA ILE A 46 -14.17 3.60 2.81
C ILE A 46 -13.17 4.47 3.59
N SER A 47 -11.91 4.53 3.14
CA SER A 47 -10.86 5.37 3.75
C SER A 47 -11.16 6.86 3.62
N GLU A 48 -11.68 7.30 2.46
CA GLU A 48 -12.18 8.68 2.25
C GLU A 48 -13.29 9.02 3.26
N ARG A 49 -14.30 8.15 3.42
CA ARG A 49 -15.39 8.35 4.38
C ARG A 49 -14.92 8.36 5.83
N LYS A 50 -13.84 7.66 6.14
CA LYS A 50 -13.18 7.69 7.46
C LYS A 50 -12.26 8.92 7.64
N GLY A 51 -12.15 9.79 6.64
CA GLY A 51 -11.32 10.98 6.66
C GLY A 51 -9.82 10.67 6.65
N GLY A 52 -9.40 9.60 5.99
CA GLY A 52 -7.97 9.28 5.81
C GLY A 52 -7.26 10.33 4.95
N PHE A 53 -5.97 10.57 5.23
CA PHE A 53 -5.10 11.41 4.41
C PHE A 53 -4.60 10.67 3.16
N PHE A 54 -4.38 9.36 3.27
CA PHE A 54 -3.92 8.51 2.18
C PHE A 54 -4.40 7.07 2.35
N VAL A 55 -4.10 6.23 1.36
CA VAL A 55 -4.10 4.77 1.47
C VAL A 55 -2.70 4.26 1.19
N ASP A 56 -2.23 3.32 1.99
CA ASP A 56 -0.94 2.67 1.79
C ASP A 56 -1.02 1.14 1.73
N LEU A 57 0.11 0.54 1.37
CA LEU A 57 0.32 -0.91 1.32
C LEU A 57 1.80 -1.23 1.22
N PHE A 58 2.16 -2.44 1.67
CA PHE A 58 3.47 -3.03 1.39
C PHE A 58 3.38 -4.03 0.24
N VAL A 59 4.32 -3.95 -0.70
CA VAL A 59 4.43 -4.89 -1.81
C VAL A 59 5.89 -5.31 -2.01
N ARG A 60 6.12 -6.61 -2.16
CA ARG A 60 7.43 -7.20 -2.52
C ARG A 60 7.99 -6.52 -3.76
N VAL A 61 9.26 -6.10 -3.71
CA VAL A 61 9.93 -5.43 -4.84
C VAL A 61 9.98 -6.33 -6.09
N SER A 62 10.05 -7.66 -5.91
CA SER A 62 10.01 -8.61 -7.03
C SER A 62 8.63 -8.74 -7.70
N ASN A 63 7.54 -8.36 -7.03
CA ASN A 63 6.18 -8.51 -7.55
C ASN A 63 5.80 -7.38 -8.52
N GLN A 64 6.49 -7.35 -9.66
CA GLN A 64 6.33 -6.30 -10.67
C GLN A 64 4.91 -6.23 -11.24
N VAL A 65 4.16 -7.33 -11.24
CA VAL A 65 2.75 -7.33 -11.66
C VAL A 65 1.91 -6.47 -10.72
N ALA A 66 2.05 -6.65 -9.40
CA ALA A 66 1.32 -5.86 -8.41
C ALA A 66 1.83 -4.42 -8.36
N VAL A 67 3.15 -4.19 -8.38
CA VAL A 67 3.73 -2.84 -8.40
C VAL A 67 3.20 -2.01 -9.56
N ASN A 68 3.18 -2.59 -10.78
CA ASN A 68 2.67 -1.90 -11.96
C ASN A 68 1.16 -1.65 -11.88
N MET A 69 0.39 -2.59 -11.33
CA MET A 69 -1.04 -2.39 -11.07
C MET A 69 -1.27 -1.21 -10.12
N TYR A 70 -0.54 -1.13 -9.00
CA TYR A 70 -0.69 -0.02 -8.05
C TYR A 70 -0.28 1.33 -8.65
N LYS A 71 0.81 1.37 -9.44
CA LYS A 71 1.17 2.57 -10.21
C LYS A 71 0.06 3.03 -11.15
N GLN A 72 -0.59 2.10 -11.85
CA GLN A 72 -1.74 2.42 -12.72
C GLN A 72 -2.96 2.94 -11.94
N LEU A 73 -3.12 2.53 -10.68
CA LEU A 73 -4.18 3.02 -9.79
C LEU A 73 -3.85 4.37 -9.12
N GLY A 74 -2.67 4.94 -9.40
CA GLY A 74 -2.23 6.22 -8.88
C GLY A 74 -1.41 6.15 -7.59
N TYR A 75 -0.95 4.96 -7.19
CA TYR A 75 -0.02 4.82 -6.07
C TYR A 75 1.40 5.15 -6.52
N SER A 76 2.17 5.72 -5.60
CA SER A 76 3.58 6.04 -5.78
C SER A 76 4.41 5.39 -4.69
N VAL A 77 5.68 5.08 -4.96
CA VAL A 77 6.58 4.54 -3.95
C VAL A 77 6.94 5.68 -3.00
N TYR A 78 6.53 5.56 -1.74
CA TYR A 78 6.87 6.51 -0.68
C TYR A 78 8.24 6.19 -0.10
N ARG A 79 8.53 4.92 0.18
CA ARG A 79 9.85 4.46 0.65
C ARG A 79 10.09 3.00 0.30
N THR A 80 11.34 2.58 0.44
CA THR A 80 11.70 1.16 0.45
C THR A 80 11.95 0.74 1.89
N VAL A 81 11.34 -0.37 2.31
CA VAL A 81 11.56 -0.99 3.63
C VAL A 81 12.43 -2.23 3.41
N ILE A 82 13.64 -2.16 3.95
CA ILE A 82 14.68 -3.19 3.79
C ILE A 82 14.29 -4.44 4.57
N GLU A 83 14.50 -5.63 3.99
CA GLU A 83 14.33 -6.92 4.67
C GLU A 83 12.92 -7.09 5.30
N TYR A 84 11.90 -6.44 4.73
CA TYR A 84 10.54 -6.42 5.29
C TYR A 84 9.87 -7.79 5.27
N TYR A 85 10.03 -8.54 4.18
CA TYR A 85 9.49 -9.88 4.06
C TYR A 85 10.54 -10.91 4.42
N SER A 86 10.42 -11.47 5.62
CA SER A 86 11.29 -12.56 6.04
C SER A 86 11.14 -13.76 5.12
N ALA A 87 12.26 -14.28 4.65
CA ALA A 87 12.30 -15.52 3.92
C ALA A 87 12.23 -16.71 4.88
N SER A 88 11.64 -17.81 4.42
CA SER A 88 11.77 -19.11 5.08
C SER A 88 12.71 -19.98 4.25
N ASN A 89 13.55 -20.79 4.92
CA ASN A 89 14.45 -21.77 4.32
C ASN A 89 15.79 -21.25 3.76
N GLY A 90 16.34 -20.16 4.32
CA GLY A 90 17.71 -19.71 4.01
C GLY A 90 17.85 -18.91 2.72
N GLU A 91 16.73 -18.56 2.07
CA GLU A 91 16.69 -17.49 1.08
C GLU A 91 16.93 -16.12 1.75
N PRO A 92 17.44 -15.12 1.02
CA PRO A 92 17.57 -13.76 1.56
C PRO A 92 16.20 -13.14 1.80
N ASP A 93 16.10 -12.34 2.86
CA ASP A 93 14.92 -11.51 3.11
C ASP A 93 14.69 -10.56 1.95
N GLU A 94 13.42 -10.21 1.72
CA GLU A 94 13.02 -9.39 0.58
C GLU A 94 12.52 -8.02 1.01
N ASP A 95 13.03 -6.99 0.37
CA ASP A 95 12.57 -5.61 0.53
C ASP A 95 11.10 -5.44 0.09
N ALA A 96 10.45 -4.44 0.67
CA ALA A 96 9.12 -3.99 0.28
C ALA A 96 9.13 -2.53 -0.19
N TYR A 97 8.27 -2.21 -1.14
CA TYR A 97 7.83 -0.83 -1.33
C TYR A 97 6.65 -0.55 -0.41
N ASP A 98 6.76 0.51 0.39
CA ASP A 98 5.61 1.24 0.96
C ASP A 98 5.07 2.13 -0.15
N MET A 99 3.92 1.75 -0.72
CA MET A 99 3.28 2.50 -1.79
C MET A 99 2.08 3.28 -1.25
N ARG A 100 1.99 4.56 -1.58
CA ARG A 100 0.94 5.47 -1.09
C ARG A 100 0.17 6.15 -2.21
N LYS A 101 -1.11 6.39 -1.96
CA LYS A 101 -2.00 7.23 -2.75
C LYS A 101 -2.67 8.26 -1.84
N ALA A 102 -2.42 9.53 -2.08
CA ALA A 102 -3.06 10.63 -1.37
C ALA A 102 -4.57 10.62 -1.63
N LEU A 103 -5.34 10.81 -0.55
CA LEU A 103 -6.79 10.99 -0.58
C LEU A 103 -7.14 12.48 -0.56
N SER A 104 -8.43 12.79 -0.69
CA SER A 104 -8.93 14.17 -0.79
C SER A 104 -8.54 15.09 0.36
N ARG A 105 -8.29 14.51 1.55
CA ARG A 105 -7.87 15.25 2.75
C ARG A 105 -6.43 15.76 2.67
N ASP A 106 -5.53 15.05 1.99
CA ASP A 106 -4.14 15.46 1.79
C ASP A 106 -4.02 16.39 0.57
N THR A 107 -4.54 17.60 0.71
CA THR A 107 -4.62 18.59 -0.38
C THR A 107 -3.25 19.00 -0.94
N GLU A 108 -2.21 18.97 -0.10
CA GLU A 108 -0.83 19.29 -0.46
C GLU A 108 -0.03 18.07 -0.94
N LYS A 109 -0.63 16.87 -0.88
CA LYS A 109 0.00 15.59 -1.27
C LYS A 109 1.30 15.30 -0.49
N LYS A 110 1.37 15.71 0.78
CA LYS A 110 2.54 15.51 1.64
C LYS A 110 2.83 14.03 1.88
N SER A 111 1.78 13.23 1.98
CA SER A 111 1.87 11.80 2.31
C SER A 111 2.54 10.95 1.23
N ILE A 112 2.65 11.45 0.00
CA ILE A 112 3.21 10.73 -1.15
C ILE A 112 4.57 11.27 -1.60
N ILE A 113 5.13 12.26 -0.90
CA ILE A 113 6.47 12.77 -1.20
C ILE A 113 7.48 11.68 -0.81
N PRO A 114 8.25 11.10 -1.75
CA PRO A 114 9.12 9.99 -1.44
C PRO A 114 10.20 10.36 -0.41
N LEU A 115 10.50 9.43 0.50
CA LEU A 115 11.66 9.55 1.38
C LEU A 115 12.95 9.31 0.58
N PRO A 116 14.00 10.11 0.82
CA PRO A 116 15.25 10.03 0.05
C PRO A 116 16.10 8.80 0.39
N HIS A 117 15.78 8.07 1.46
CA HIS A 117 16.54 6.90 1.92
C HIS A 117 15.61 5.76 2.29
N PRO A 118 16.07 4.50 2.16
CA PRO A 118 15.34 3.35 2.67
C PRO A 118 15.33 3.32 4.19
N VAL A 119 14.39 2.57 4.76
CA VAL A 119 14.22 2.39 6.21
C VAL A 119 14.16 0.90 6.57
N ARG A 120 14.29 0.55 7.85
CA ARG A 120 14.09 -0.82 8.33
C ARG A 120 12.67 -1.01 8.90
N PRO A 121 12.19 -2.25 9.10
CA PRO A 121 10.85 -2.50 9.62
C PRO A 121 10.62 -1.95 11.03
N GLU A 122 11.66 -1.80 11.85
CA GLU A 122 11.59 -1.16 13.17
C GLU A 122 11.35 0.36 13.12
N ASP A 123 11.53 1.00 11.96
CA ASP A 123 11.41 2.45 11.80
C ASP A 123 10.00 2.91 11.32
N ILE A 124 9.05 1.99 11.14
CA ILE A 124 7.73 2.27 10.55
C ILE A 124 6.57 2.31 11.56
N GLU A 125 6.85 2.19 12.86
CA GLU A 125 5.85 2.29 13.96
C GLU A 125 5.46 3.72 14.35
#